data_AF-A0A6B2XJV9-F1
#
_entry.id   AF-A0A6B2XJV9-F1
#
_cell.length_a   1.000
_cell.length_b   1.000
_cell.length_c   1.000
_cell.angle_alpha   90.00
_cell.angle_beta   90.00
_cell.angle_gamma   90.00
#
_symmetry.space_group_name_H-M   'P 1'
#
loop_
_entity.id
_entity.type
_entity.pdbx_description
1 polymer ?
#
loop_
_entity_poly.entity_id
_entity_poly.type
_entity_poly.pdbx_seq_one_letter_code
_entity_poly.pdbx_strand_id
1 'polypeptide(L)' 'MDSTGINIFVAAPRTLTEADGRVRLAAPGEAVMRALQIVGVDAVIDCREALRQALSD' A
#
# COMPACT_ATOMS: atom_id res chain seq x y z
N MET A 1 1.27 -6.06 -11.86
CA MET A 1 0.38 -6.19 -10.69
C MET A 1 -0.88 -6.87 -11.19
N ASP A 2 -1.22 -8.03 -10.63
CA ASP A 2 -2.42 -8.79 -10.98
C ASP A 2 -3.50 -8.56 -9.92
N SER A 3 -4.70 -9.06 -10.18
CA SER A 3 -5.84 -8.94 -9.25
C SER A 3 -5.56 -9.62 -7.90
N THR A 4 -4.78 -10.71 -7.90
CA THR A 4 -4.36 -11.41 -6.68
C THR A 4 -3.47 -10.54 -5.80
N GLY A 5 -2.47 -9.86 -6.39
CA GLY A 5 -1.58 -8.95 -5.68
C GLY A 5 -2.33 -7.78 -5.06
N ILE A 6 -3.31 -7.20 -5.77
CA ILE A 6 -4.18 -6.14 -5.23
C ILE A 6 -4.96 -6.63 -4.01
N ASN A 7 -5.52 -7.84 -4.05
CA ASN A 7 -6.30 -8.38 -2.94
C ASN A 7 -5.46 -8.52 -1.65
N ILE A 8 -4.17 -8.86 -1.77
CA ILE A 8 -3.24 -8.89 -0.63
C ILE A 8 -3.09 -7.49 -0.02
N PHE A 9 -2.96 -6.45 -0.85
CA PHE A 9 -2.89 -5.07 -0.37
C PHE A 9 -4.19 -4.60 0.30
N VAL A 10 -5.34 -5.13 -0.07
CA VAL A 10 -6.61 -4.81 0.63
C VAL A 10 -6.76 -5.61 1.93
N ALA A 11 -6.23 -6.83 2.00
CA ALA A 11 -6.33 -7.69 3.18
C ALA A 11 -5.32 -7.33 4.27
N ALA A 12 -4.05 -7.07 3.91
CA ALA A 12 -2.97 -6.87 4.85
C ALA A 12 -3.21 -5.74 5.87
N PRO A 13 -3.71 -4.53 5.49
CA PRO A 13 -3.98 -3.47 6.45
C PRO A 13 -5.05 -3.85 7.47
N ARG A 14 -6.06 -4.62 7.06
CA ARG A 14 -7.14 -5.07 7.95
C ARG A 14 -6.60 -6.03 9.00
N THR A 15 -5.81 -7.02 8.58
CA THR A 15 -5.16 -7.97 9.50
C THR A 15 -4.12 -7.31 10.40
N LEU A 16 -3.37 -6.34 9.88
CA LEU A 16 -2.36 -5.62 10.66
C LEU A 16 -2.99 -4.66 11.67
N THR A 17 -4.16 -4.07 11.38
CA THR A 17 -4.90 -3.25 12.34
C THR A 17 -5.27 -4.05 13.60
N GLU A 18 -5.62 -5.32 13.44
CA GLU A 18 -5.91 -6.23 14.57
C GLU A 18 -4.67 -6.53 15.43
N ALA A 19 -3.46 -6.35 14.87
CA ALA A 19 -2.18 -6.59 15.52
C ALA A 19 -1.42 -5.30 15.91
N ASP A 20 -2.09 -4.14 15.86
CA ASP A 20 -1.48 -2.80 16.04
C ASP A 20 -0.30 -2.52 15.08
N GLY A 21 -0.27 -3.22 13.95
CA GLY A 21 0.72 -3.08 12.89
C GLY A 21 0.25 -2.14 11.78
N ARG A 22 1.21 -1.59 11.03
CA ARG A 22 0.94 -0.76 9.85
C ARG A 22 1.76 -1.23 8.67
N VAL A 23 1.17 -1.12 7.47
CA VAL A 23 1.84 -1.37 6.19
C VAL A 23 1.81 -0.07 5.39
N ARG A 24 2.92 0.24 4.73
CA ARG A 24 3.10 1.41 3.88
C ARG A 24 3.85 1.01 2.63
N LEU A 25 3.51 1.60 1.49
CA LEU A 25 4.22 1.40 0.23
C LEU A 25 5.26 2.50 0.05
N ALA A 26 6.47 2.14 -0.37
CA ALA A 26 7.56 3.08 -0.60
C ALA A 26 8.01 3.03 -2.06
N ALA A 27 8.07 4.21 -2.70
CA ALA A 27 8.48 4.39 -4.10
C ALA A 27 7.84 3.38 -5.10
N PRO A 28 6.52 3.13 -5.06
CA PRO A 28 5.86 2.32 -6.08
C PRO A 28 6.09 2.94 -7.48
N GLY A 29 6.50 2.10 -8.44
CA GLY A 29 6.70 2.57 -9.82
C GLY A 29 5.42 3.11 -10.45
N GLU A 30 5.52 4.04 -11.40
CA GLU A 30 4.36 4.77 -11.96
C GLU A 30 3.21 3.88 -12.43
N ALA A 31 3.51 2.80 -13.17
CA ALA A 31 2.49 1.87 -13.64
C ALA A 31 1.76 1.16 -12.48
N VAL A 32 2.47 0.88 -11.39
CA VAL A 32 1.91 0.29 -10.17
C VAL A 32 1.08 1.33 -9.42
N MET A 33 1.57 2.56 -9.28
CA MET A 33 0.80 3.65 -8.68
C MET A 33 -0.50 3.92 -9.41
N ARG A 34 -0.47 3.91 -10.75
CA ARG A 34 -1.69 4.08 -11.54
C ARG A 34 -2.68 2.96 -11.29
N ALA A 35 -2.23 1.71 -11.21
CA ALA A 35 -3.10 0.58 -10.89
C ALA A 35 -3.70 0.72 -9.49
N LEU A 36 -2.88 1.07 -8.48
CA LEU A 36 -3.32 1.28 -7.10
C LEU A 36 -4.41 2.37 -6.99
N GLN A 37 -4.24 3.49 -7.71
CA GLN A 37 -5.20 4.59 -7.77
C GLN A 37 -6.51 4.20 -8.46
N ILE A 38 -6.45 3.39 -9.52
CA ILE A 38 -7.66 2.93 -10.22
C ILE A 38 -8.55 2.09 -9.30
N VAL A 39 -7.95 1.28 -8.42
CA VAL A 39 -8.68 0.43 -7.47
C VAL A 39 -8.85 1.06 -6.08
N GLY A 40 -8.31 2.26 -5.85
CA GLY A 40 -8.40 2.99 -4.59
C GLY A 40 -7.60 2.40 -3.43
N VAL A 41 -6.58 1.57 -3.71
CA VAL A 41 -5.72 0.99 -2.66
C VAL A 41 -4.86 2.05 -1.97
N ASP A 42 -4.49 3.10 -2.67
CA ASP A 42 -3.76 4.25 -2.14
C ASP A 42 -4.52 5.01 -1.03
N ALA A 43 -5.86 4.90 -0.99
CA ALA A 43 -6.67 5.45 0.10
C ALA A 43 -6.67 4.57 1.37
N VAL A 44 -6.28 3.30 1.24
CA VAL A 44 -6.29 2.31 2.34
C VAL A 44 -4.87 2.01 2.84
N ILE A 45 -3.87 2.08 1.95
CA ILE A 45 -2.45 1.95 2.27
C ILE A 45 -1.74 3.24 1.92
N ASP A 46 -1.10 3.80 2.93
CA ASP A 46 -0.28 4.99 2.81
C ASP A 46 0.91 4.74 1.85
N CYS A 47 0.94 5.49 0.76
CA CYS A 47 1.94 5.40 -0.30
C CYS A 47 2.89 6.59 -0.22
N ARG A 48 4.19 6.32 -0.06
CA ARG A 48 5.23 7.33 0.09
C ARG A 48 6.18 7.30 -1.10
N GLU A 49 6.70 8.48 -1.46
CA GLU A 49 7.59 8.64 -2.61
C GLU A 49 8.97 8.02 -2.35
N ALA A 50 9.38 7.87 -1.09
CA ALA A 50 10.65 7.28 -0.71
C ALA A 50 10.56 6.39 0.54
N LEU A 51 11.44 5.38 0.60
CA LEU A 51 11.56 4.49 1.77
C LEU A 51 11.82 5.26 3.07
N ARG A 52 12.63 6.32 3.00
CA ARG A 52 12.93 7.15 4.18
C ARG A 52 11.67 7.78 4.77
N GLN A 53 10.74 8.25 3.92
CA GLN A 53 9.47 8.80 4.38
C GLN A 53 8.59 7.71 4.99
N ALA A 54 8.55 6.50 4.41
CA ALA A 54 7.77 5.39 4.94
C ALA A 54 8.23 4.88 6.31
N LEU A 55 9.49 5.13 6.69
CA LEU A 55 10.09 4.70 7.95
C LEU A 55 10.17 5.79 9.02
N SER A 56 9.97 7.06 8.67
CA SER A 56 10.15 8.20 9.59
C SER A 56 8.84 8.66 10.26
N ASP A 57 7.69 8.13 9.82
CA ASP A 57 6.32 8.38 10.32
C ASP A 57 5.65 7.06 10.77
#